data_AF-A0A7W1UPR6-F1
#
_entry.id   AF-A0A7W1UPR6-F1
#
_cell.length_a   1.000
_cell.length_b   1.000
_cell.length_c   1.000
_cell.angle_alpha   90.00
_cell.angle_beta   90.00
_cell.angle_gamma   90.00
#
_symmetry.space_group_name_H-M   'P 1'
#
loop_
_entity.id
_entity.type
_entity.pdbx_description
1 polymer ?
#
loop_
_entity_poly.entity_id
_entity_poly.type
_entity_poly.pdbx_seq_one_letter_code
_entity_poly.pdbx_strand_id
1 'polypeptide(L)'
;MSKINQIAPVDWQTELKATAFKYHVLIAWVGVGLNPIWAIGDYYNSPDHFMDFLIFRLAVAFVTLLVVLFKEKFRAHPEIIAFIPFLGISIQNAYMFSVMNIGELQKHTFAYIALFIGAGMFMLWRPIYSIMVVVLSLVANVVFFSIFGHLKTGDILINGGMLTLSVALFTILLIQTRTALTKREIIARLALAESNNLLEIKNEIIEEKSKDIRDSINYAQRIQQAILPP
;
A
#
# COMPACT_ATOMS: atom_id res chain seq x y z
N MET A 1 -5.50 -33.41 26.10
CA MET A 1 -6.67 -32.78 25.44
C MET A 1 -6.77 -31.25 25.61
N SER A 2 -6.03 -30.59 26.52
CA SER A 2 -6.12 -29.13 26.69
C SER A 2 -5.42 -28.29 25.61
N LYS A 3 -4.57 -28.89 24.76
CA LYS A 3 -3.85 -28.19 23.67
C LYS A 3 -4.70 -27.85 22.43
N ILE A 4 -5.94 -28.33 22.33
CA ILE A 4 -6.74 -28.25 21.08
C ILE A 4 -7.68 -27.02 21.06
N ASN A 5 -7.96 -26.37 22.20
CA ASN A 5 -9.03 -25.38 22.32
C ASN A 5 -8.58 -23.91 22.48
N GLN A 6 -7.44 -23.52 21.92
CA GLN A 6 -7.08 -22.10 21.81
C GLN A 6 -6.74 -21.76 20.37
N ILE A 7 -7.78 -21.62 19.53
CA ILE A 7 -7.66 -20.93 18.25
C ILE A 7 -7.49 -19.45 18.61
N ALA A 8 -6.25 -19.00 18.70
CA ALA A 8 -5.96 -17.59 18.89
C ALA A 8 -6.47 -16.82 17.66
N PRO A 9 -7.11 -15.66 17.84
CA PRO A 9 -7.55 -14.86 16.70
C PRO A 9 -6.34 -14.53 15.81
N VAL A 10 -6.44 -14.86 14.52
CA VAL A 10 -5.42 -14.56 13.51
C VAL A 10 -5.09 -13.07 13.53
N ASP A 11 -3.86 -12.70 13.90
CA ASP A 11 -3.42 -11.30 13.99
C ASP A 11 -3.08 -10.71 12.60
N TRP A 12 -4.09 -10.65 11.74
CA TRP A 12 -3.96 -10.09 10.40
C TRP A 12 -3.73 -8.58 10.40
N GLN A 13 -4.07 -7.87 11.48
CA GLN A 13 -3.96 -6.42 11.54
C GLN A 13 -2.50 -5.98 11.67
N THR A 14 -1.73 -6.63 12.54
CA THR A 14 -0.31 -6.36 12.71
C THR A 14 0.46 -6.67 11.43
N GLU A 15 0.17 -7.81 10.80
CA GLU A 15 0.76 -8.21 9.51
C GLU A 15 0.42 -7.22 8.38
N LEU A 16 -0.84 -6.76 8.30
CA LEU A 16 -1.24 -5.77 7.31
C LEU A 16 -0.52 -4.43 7.53
N LYS A 17 -0.40 -3.96 8.77
CA LYS A 17 0.35 -2.73 9.10
C LYS A 17 1.83 -2.85 8.76
N ALA A 18 2.45 -3.99 9.07
CA ALA A 18 3.85 -4.25 8.71
C ALA A 18 4.05 -4.27 7.19
N THR A 19 3.11 -4.85 6.45
CA THR A 19 3.11 -4.88 4.99
C THR A 19 2.92 -3.47 4.41
N ALA A 20 1.95 -2.71 4.93
CA ALA A 20 1.71 -1.32 4.54
C ALA A 20 2.95 -0.44 4.82
N PHE A 21 3.60 -0.59 5.97
CA PHE A 21 4.83 0.12 6.30
C PHE A 21 5.93 -0.10 5.25
N LYS A 22 6.18 -1.36 4.86
CA LYS A 22 7.18 -1.69 3.83
C LYS A 22 6.86 -1.02 2.49
N TYR A 23 5.62 -1.14 2.00
CA TYR A 23 5.23 -0.54 0.73
C TYR A 23 5.19 0.99 0.76
N HIS A 24 4.72 1.58 1.86
CA HIS A 24 4.64 3.04 2.00
C HIS A 24 6.02 3.68 2.12
N VAL A 25 6.97 3.03 2.80
CA VAL A 25 8.37 3.48 2.82
C VAL A 25 9.01 3.37 1.44
N LEU A 26 8.76 2.26 0.71
CA LEU A 26 9.26 2.08 -0.64
C LEU A 26 8.76 3.18 -1.59
N ILE A 27 7.45 3.42 -1.63
CA ILE A 27 6.89 4.44 -2.53
C ILE A 27 7.31 5.85 -2.11
N ALA A 28 7.51 6.12 -0.82
CA ALA A 28 8.04 7.40 -0.37
C ALA A 28 9.49 7.61 -0.86
N TRP A 29 10.35 6.58 -0.83
CA TRP A 29 11.68 6.64 -1.46
C TRP A 29 11.61 6.88 -2.96
N VAL A 30 10.69 6.20 -3.66
CA VAL A 30 10.43 6.48 -5.07
C VAL A 30 10.03 7.95 -5.25
N GLY A 31 9.19 8.50 -4.38
CA GLY A 31 8.84 9.92 -4.38
C GLY A 31 10.05 10.86 -4.21
N VAL A 32 10.97 10.54 -3.29
CA VAL A 32 12.21 11.33 -3.09
C VAL A 32 13.05 11.38 -4.36
N GLY A 33 13.24 10.25 -5.04
CA GLY A 33 14.11 10.17 -6.22
C GLY A 33 13.41 10.60 -7.51
N LEU A 34 12.20 10.09 -7.75
CA LEU A 34 11.48 10.28 -9.01
C LEU A 34 10.92 11.70 -9.13
N ASN A 35 10.44 12.32 -8.04
CA ASN A 35 9.82 13.65 -8.12
C ASN A 35 10.78 14.73 -8.66
N PRO A 36 12.06 14.82 -8.22
CA PRO A 36 13.05 15.69 -8.84
C PRO A 36 13.43 15.30 -10.27
N ILE A 37 13.49 13.99 -10.60
CA ILE A 37 13.81 13.54 -11.96
C ILE A 37 12.82 14.07 -13.00
N TRP A 38 11.54 14.19 -12.62
CA TRP A 38 10.52 14.79 -13.48
C TRP A 38 10.78 16.26 -13.85
N ALA A 39 11.68 16.97 -13.15
CA ALA A 39 12.12 18.31 -13.57
C ALA A 39 12.79 18.31 -14.94
N ILE A 40 13.36 17.17 -15.39
CA ILE A 40 13.86 17.03 -16.75
C ILE A 40 12.72 17.21 -17.75
N GLY A 41 11.54 16.64 -17.48
CA GLY A 41 10.36 16.83 -18.32
C GLY A 41 9.88 18.28 -18.31
N ASP A 42 9.90 18.92 -17.14
CA ASP A 42 9.51 20.32 -16.99
C ASP A 42 10.41 21.26 -17.80
N TYR A 43 11.72 21.01 -17.83
CA TYR A 43 12.68 21.82 -18.60
C TYR A 43 12.31 21.89 -20.10
N TYR A 44 11.82 20.79 -20.66
CA TYR A 44 11.42 20.73 -22.07
C TYR A 44 9.98 21.16 -22.31
N ASN A 45 9.09 20.95 -21.33
CA ASN A 45 7.67 21.21 -21.51
C ASN A 45 7.28 22.65 -21.17
N SER A 46 7.90 23.23 -20.14
CA SER A 46 7.59 24.55 -19.58
C SER A 46 8.86 25.29 -19.15
N PRO A 47 9.72 25.69 -20.11
CA PRO A 47 11.00 26.31 -19.81
C PRO A 47 10.85 27.63 -19.02
N ASP A 48 9.78 28.39 -19.26
CA ASP A 48 9.53 29.67 -18.61
C ASP A 48 9.27 29.55 -17.09
N HIS A 49 8.72 28.40 -16.65
CA HIS A 49 8.41 28.11 -15.25
C HIS A 49 9.35 27.07 -14.62
N PHE A 50 10.42 26.68 -15.32
CA PHE A 50 11.29 25.59 -14.90
C PHE A 50 11.85 25.78 -13.49
N MET A 51 12.33 26.99 -13.16
CA MET A 51 12.92 27.26 -11.84
C MET A 51 11.89 27.17 -10.72
N ASP A 52 10.68 27.70 -10.94
CA ASP A 52 9.59 27.58 -9.97
C ASP A 52 9.25 26.10 -9.73
N PHE A 53 9.10 25.33 -10.80
CA PHE A 53 8.76 23.91 -10.72
C PHE A 53 9.86 23.08 -10.03
N LEU A 54 11.12 23.36 -10.33
CA LEU A 54 12.25 22.72 -9.66
C LEU A 54 12.26 23.01 -8.16
N ILE A 55 12.02 24.25 -7.75
CA ILE A 55 11.97 24.63 -6.32
C ILE A 55 10.84 23.87 -5.62
N PHE A 56 9.63 23.84 -6.19
CA PHE A 56 8.51 23.10 -5.62
C PHE A 56 8.79 21.59 -5.53
N ARG A 57 9.39 21.00 -6.57
CA ARG A 57 9.77 19.58 -6.57
C ARG A 57 10.78 19.25 -5.49
N LEU A 58 11.82 20.07 -5.35
CA LEU A 58 12.84 19.89 -4.32
C LEU A 58 12.25 20.09 -2.92
N ALA A 59 11.34 21.04 -2.73
CA ALA A 59 10.64 21.23 -1.46
C ALA A 59 9.80 20.00 -1.07
N VAL A 60 9.00 19.47 -2.00
CA VAL A 60 8.19 18.25 -1.75
C VAL A 60 9.08 17.02 -1.56
N ALA A 61 10.15 16.87 -2.34
CA ALA A 61 11.10 15.79 -2.18
C ALA A 61 11.83 15.87 -0.83
N PHE A 62 12.17 17.07 -0.37
CA PHE A 62 12.78 17.30 0.94
C PHE A 62 11.82 16.95 2.08
N VAL A 63 10.56 17.41 2.02
CA VAL A 63 9.53 17.02 3.01
C VAL A 63 9.32 15.51 3.02
N THR A 64 9.26 14.89 1.85
CA THR A 64 9.16 13.43 1.71
C THR A 64 10.37 12.72 2.32
N LEU A 65 11.58 13.24 2.09
CA LEU A 65 12.80 12.70 2.67
C LEU A 65 12.76 12.79 4.20
N LEU A 66 12.31 13.89 4.78
CA LEU A 66 12.14 14.02 6.23
C LEU A 66 11.17 12.94 6.77
N VAL A 67 10.02 12.73 6.11
CA VAL A 67 9.07 11.67 6.49
C VAL A 67 9.74 10.29 6.50
N VAL A 68 10.55 10.00 5.48
CA VAL A 68 11.27 8.72 5.35
C VAL A 68 12.39 8.55 6.37
N LEU A 69 13.13 9.62 6.69
CA LEU A 69 14.17 9.62 7.72
C LEU A 69 13.56 9.37 9.11
N PHE A 70 12.38 9.94 9.38
CA PHE A 70 11.65 9.75 10.62
C PHE A 70 10.64 8.59 10.60
N LYS A 71 10.71 7.69 9.61
CA LYS A 71 9.74 6.59 9.42
C LYS A 71 9.47 5.73 10.66
N GLU A 72 10.48 5.51 11.51
CA GLU A 72 10.33 4.70 12.73
C GLU A 72 9.32 5.31 13.71
N LYS A 73 9.19 6.64 13.76
CA LYS A 73 8.16 7.33 14.57
C LYS A 73 6.74 7.03 14.06
N PHE A 74 6.59 6.69 12.79
CA PHE A 74 5.31 6.44 12.13
C PHE A 74 4.99 4.95 11.97
N ARG A 75 5.78 4.05 12.57
CA ARG A 75 5.60 2.60 12.43
C ARG A 75 4.22 2.10 12.86
N ALA A 76 3.61 2.75 13.86
CA ALA A 76 2.25 2.44 14.32
C ALA A 76 1.13 2.94 13.37
N HIS A 77 1.45 3.94 12.54
CA HIS A 77 0.57 4.65 11.63
C HIS A 77 1.22 4.77 10.23
N PRO A 78 1.46 3.64 9.53
CA PRO A 78 2.16 3.62 8.26
C PRO A 78 1.45 4.44 7.17
N GLU A 79 0.17 4.74 7.32
CA GLU A 79 -0.60 5.57 6.40
C GLU A 79 0.00 6.98 6.26
N ILE A 80 0.56 7.55 7.34
CA ILE A 80 1.16 8.89 7.33
C ILE A 80 2.37 8.97 6.38
N ILE A 81 3.16 7.89 6.32
CA ILE A 81 4.38 7.81 5.50
C ILE A 81 4.06 7.99 4.01
N ALA A 82 2.91 7.48 3.58
CA ALA A 82 2.45 7.62 2.20
C ALA A 82 1.56 8.84 1.98
N PHE A 83 0.76 9.23 2.98
CA PHE A 83 -0.20 10.32 2.88
C PHE A 83 0.48 11.66 2.67
N ILE A 84 1.54 11.97 3.44
CA ILE A 84 2.23 13.26 3.35
C ILE A 84 2.88 13.45 1.96
N PRO A 85 3.68 12.50 1.43
CA PRO A 85 4.26 12.65 0.10
C PRO A 85 3.23 12.72 -1.02
N PHE A 86 2.19 11.87 -0.98
CA PHE A 86 1.14 11.91 -1.99
C PHE A 86 0.44 13.27 -1.99
N LEU A 87 -0.01 13.74 -0.83
CA LEU A 87 -0.67 15.03 -0.74
C LEU A 87 0.26 16.18 -1.17
N GLY A 88 1.54 16.13 -0.78
CA GLY A 88 2.54 17.12 -1.20
C GLY A 88 2.73 17.18 -2.72
N ILE A 89 2.85 16.03 -3.37
CA ILE A 89 2.98 15.95 -4.84
C ILE A 89 1.67 16.40 -5.52
N SER A 90 0.50 16.08 -4.97
CA SER A 90 -0.78 16.57 -5.50
C SER A 90 -0.90 18.10 -5.40
N ILE A 91 -0.50 18.69 -4.28
CA ILE A 91 -0.49 20.15 -4.09
C ILE A 91 0.50 20.81 -5.06
N GLN A 92 1.69 20.24 -5.21
CA GLN A 92 2.66 20.68 -6.22
C GLN A 92 2.05 20.66 -7.62
N ASN A 93 1.39 19.56 -8.01
CA ASN A 93 0.76 19.48 -9.33
C ASN A 93 -0.40 20.47 -9.49
N ALA A 94 -1.15 20.77 -8.43
CA ALA A 94 -2.21 21.79 -8.46
C ALA A 94 -1.65 23.19 -8.76
N TYR A 95 -0.51 23.55 -8.14
CA TYR A 95 0.19 24.79 -8.49
C TYR A 95 0.66 24.78 -9.95
N MET A 96 1.36 23.72 -10.37
CA MET A 96 1.88 23.61 -11.74
C MET A 96 0.77 23.73 -12.79
N PHE A 97 -0.35 23.03 -12.59
CA PHE A 97 -1.54 23.14 -13.45
C PHE A 97 -2.07 24.57 -13.58
N SER A 98 -2.00 25.36 -12.50
CA SER A 98 -2.57 26.70 -12.48
C SER A 98 -1.81 27.73 -13.32
N VAL A 99 -0.50 27.53 -13.53
CA VAL A 99 0.34 28.48 -14.28
C VAL A 99 0.63 28.04 -15.71
N MET A 100 0.30 26.79 -16.06
CA MET A 100 0.56 26.21 -17.40
C MET A 100 -0.42 26.71 -18.47
N ASN A 101 0.07 26.79 -19.70
CA ASN A 101 -0.77 26.94 -20.88
C ASN A 101 -1.41 25.60 -21.29
N ILE A 102 -2.41 25.65 -22.18
CA ILE A 102 -3.22 24.48 -22.56
C ILE A 102 -2.37 23.29 -23.03
N GLY A 103 -1.41 23.52 -23.93
CA GLY A 103 -0.57 22.44 -24.46
C GLY A 103 0.36 21.81 -23.42
N GLU A 104 0.82 22.61 -22.45
CA GLU A 104 1.67 22.17 -21.35
C GLU A 104 0.87 21.35 -20.35
N LEU A 105 -0.33 21.84 -19.99
CA LEU A 105 -1.29 21.20 -19.09
C LEU A 105 -1.69 19.81 -19.60
N GLN A 106 -1.96 19.66 -20.89
CA GLN A 106 -2.32 18.37 -21.48
C GLN A 106 -1.18 17.35 -21.35
N LYS A 107 0.08 17.77 -21.57
CA LYS A 107 1.24 16.89 -21.41
C LYS A 107 1.49 16.57 -19.94
N HIS A 108 1.37 17.56 -19.06
CA HIS A 108 1.57 17.39 -17.61
C HIS A 108 0.50 16.51 -16.97
N THR A 109 -0.70 16.46 -17.56
CA THR A 109 -1.78 15.56 -17.14
C THR A 109 -1.32 14.10 -17.10
N PHE A 110 -0.49 13.66 -18.04
CA PHE A 110 0.04 12.28 -18.03
C PHE A 110 0.94 12.00 -16.82
N ALA A 111 1.77 12.97 -16.43
CA ALA A 111 2.58 12.87 -15.22
C ALA A 111 1.70 12.87 -13.96
N TYR A 112 0.64 13.69 -13.93
CA TYR A 112 -0.25 13.76 -12.78
C TYR A 112 -1.08 12.48 -12.62
N ILE A 113 -1.65 11.92 -13.69
CA ILE A 113 -2.39 10.64 -13.56
C ILE A 113 -1.47 9.48 -13.18
N ALA A 114 -0.18 9.52 -13.56
CA ALA A 114 0.78 8.49 -13.16
C ALA A 114 0.95 8.44 -11.63
N LEU A 115 0.86 9.57 -10.91
CA LEU A 115 0.83 9.61 -9.45
C LEU A 115 -0.34 8.79 -8.90
N PHE A 116 -1.54 9.02 -9.42
CA PHE A 116 -2.76 8.34 -8.98
C PHE A 116 -2.73 6.84 -9.31
N ILE A 117 -2.21 6.47 -10.48
CA ILE A 117 -2.02 5.05 -10.86
C ILE A 117 -0.99 4.40 -9.93
N GLY A 118 0.16 5.02 -9.73
CA GLY A 118 1.22 4.52 -8.84
C GLY A 118 0.72 4.35 -7.41
N ALA A 119 -0.07 5.29 -6.90
CA ALA A 119 -0.71 5.14 -5.60
C ALA A 119 -1.67 3.95 -5.56
N GLY A 120 -2.49 3.75 -6.60
CA GLY A 120 -3.34 2.57 -6.75
C GLY A 120 -2.59 1.24 -6.64
N MET A 121 -1.34 1.23 -7.10
CA MET A 121 -0.47 0.04 -7.11
C MET A 121 0.29 -0.20 -5.80
N PHE A 122 0.44 0.78 -4.90
CA PHE A 122 1.31 0.66 -3.73
C PHE A 122 0.67 1.01 -2.38
N MET A 123 -0.42 1.77 -2.37
CA MET A 123 -1.08 2.14 -1.11
C MET A 123 -1.90 0.99 -0.51
N LEU A 124 -1.82 0.87 0.82
CA LEU A 124 -2.59 -0.07 1.64
C LEU A 124 -3.13 0.68 2.87
N TRP A 125 -4.36 1.18 2.78
CA TRP A 125 -4.96 1.96 3.86
C TRP A 125 -6.49 1.94 3.82
N ARG A 126 -7.11 2.54 4.85
CA ARG A 126 -8.57 2.70 4.94
C ARG A 126 -9.10 3.67 3.86
N PRO A 127 -10.35 3.51 3.39
CA PRO A 127 -10.95 4.37 2.36
C PRO A 127 -10.89 5.85 2.66
N ILE A 128 -10.97 6.23 3.93
CA ILE A 128 -10.95 7.63 4.37
C ILE A 128 -9.71 8.38 3.86
N TYR A 129 -8.53 7.74 3.84
CA TYR A 129 -7.30 8.39 3.38
C TYR A 129 -7.32 8.64 1.87
N SER A 130 -7.82 7.69 1.07
CA SER A 130 -8.00 7.89 -0.37
C SER A 130 -8.97 9.05 -0.65
N ILE A 131 -10.10 9.07 0.05
CA ILE A 131 -11.11 10.14 -0.11
C ILE A 131 -10.50 11.49 0.28
N MET A 132 -9.80 11.56 1.41
CA MET A 132 -9.13 12.77 1.87
C MET A 132 -8.11 13.27 0.83
N VAL A 133 -7.25 12.41 0.28
CA VAL A 133 -6.28 12.83 -0.74
C VAL A 133 -6.99 13.39 -1.96
N VAL A 134 -8.03 12.75 -2.47
CA VAL A 134 -8.75 13.23 -3.67
C VAL A 134 -9.46 14.55 -3.39
N VAL A 135 -10.17 14.68 -2.26
CA VAL A 135 -10.85 15.92 -1.87
C VAL A 135 -9.87 17.06 -1.67
N LEU A 136 -8.78 16.83 -0.92
CA LEU A 136 -7.76 17.85 -0.70
C LEU A 136 -7.03 18.23 -1.99
N SER A 137 -6.81 17.28 -2.90
CA SER A 137 -6.23 17.56 -4.22
C SER A 137 -7.18 18.42 -5.07
N LEU A 138 -8.48 18.14 -5.04
CA LEU A 138 -9.49 18.94 -5.75
C LEU A 138 -9.55 20.36 -5.20
N VAL A 139 -9.60 20.50 -3.87
CA VAL A 139 -9.58 21.81 -3.19
C VAL A 139 -8.31 22.57 -3.55
N ALA A 140 -7.14 21.93 -3.52
CA ALA A 140 -5.89 22.55 -3.92
C ALA A 140 -5.97 23.07 -5.36
N ASN A 141 -6.44 22.26 -6.32
CA ASN A 141 -6.60 22.70 -7.71
C ASN A 141 -7.52 23.92 -7.81
N VAL A 142 -8.69 23.91 -7.17
CA VAL A 142 -9.62 25.05 -7.19
C VAL A 142 -8.96 26.32 -6.64
N VAL A 143 -8.26 26.21 -5.50
CA VAL A 143 -7.58 27.34 -4.88
C VAL A 143 -6.48 27.88 -5.78
N PHE A 144 -5.58 27.04 -6.29
CA PHE A 144 -4.48 27.48 -7.14
C PHE A 144 -4.97 28.08 -8.46
N PHE A 145 -5.95 27.47 -9.13
CA PHE A 145 -6.55 28.05 -10.34
C PHE A 145 -7.26 29.38 -10.07
N SER A 146 -7.86 29.59 -8.88
CA SER A 146 -8.50 30.87 -8.56
C SER A 146 -7.51 32.01 -8.33
N ILE A 147 -6.29 31.70 -7.86
CA ILE A 147 -5.27 32.70 -7.51
C ILE A 147 -4.34 32.98 -8.68
N PHE A 148 -3.89 31.94 -9.38
CA PHE A 148 -2.85 32.02 -10.41
C PHE A 148 -3.34 31.70 -11.83
N GLY A 149 -4.54 31.14 -11.96
CA GLY A 149 -5.06 30.65 -13.23
C GLY A 149 -5.42 31.75 -14.22
N HIS A 150 -4.88 31.65 -15.43
CA HIS A 150 -5.27 32.48 -16.58
C HIS A 150 -6.20 31.75 -17.56
N LEU A 151 -6.35 30.43 -17.42
CA LEU A 151 -7.18 29.61 -18.30
C LEU A 151 -8.65 29.59 -17.87
N LYS A 152 -9.56 29.46 -18.84
CA LYS A 152 -10.99 29.27 -18.57
C LYS A 152 -11.23 27.85 -18.04
N THR A 153 -12.20 27.71 -17.15
CA THR A 153 -12.58 26.41 -16.56
C THR A 153 -12.90 25.34 -17.61
N GLY A 154 -13.57 25.71 -18.71
CA GLY A 154 -13.87 24.78 -19.80
C GLY A 154 -12.62 24.21 -20.46
N ASP A 155 -11.61 25.05 -20.68
CA ASP A 155 -10.35 24.62 -21.29
C ASP A 155 -9.58 23.69 -20.36
N ILE A 156 -9.56 23.97 -19.05
CA ILE A 156 -8.93 23.11 -18.04
C ILE A 156 -9.58 21.73 -18.02
N LEU A 157 -10.91 21.67 -18.03
CA LEU A 157 -11.65 20.41 -17.96
C LEU A 157 -11.40 19.52 -19.19
N ILE A 158 -11.44 20.10 -20.39
CA ILE A 158 -11.30 19.36 -21.65
C ILE A 158 -9.85 18.91 -21.89
N ASN A 159 -8.86 19.71 -21.48
CA ASN A 159 -7.45 19.45 -21.77
C ASN A 159 -6.72 18.60 -20.71
N GLY A 160 -7.44 18.01 -19.75
CA GLY A 160 -6.85 17.04 -18.83
C GLY A 160 -7.46 17.02 -17.43
N GLY A 161 -8.20 18.07 -17.04
CA GLY A 161 -8.87 18.14 -15.74
C GLY A 161 -9.87 16.99 -15.53
N MET A 162 -10.72 16.71 -16.53
CA MET A 162 -11.69 15.61 -16.44
C MET A 162 -11.02 14.24 -16.38
N LEU A 163 -9.94 14.04 -17.15
CA LEU A 163 -9.18 12.79 -17.14
C LEU A 163 -8.52 12.57 -15.78
N THR A 164 -7.88 13.62 -15.24
CA THR A 164 -7.23 13.58 -13.93
C THR A 164 -8.24 13.26 -12.83
N LEU A 165 -9.39 13.94 -12.82
CA LEU A 165 -10.46 13.67 -11.87
C LEU A 165 -10.98 12.23 -11.96
N SER A 166 -11.21 11.74 -13.18
CA SER A 166 -11.68 10.36 -13.40
C SER A 166 -10.70 9.33 -12.85
N VAL A 167 -9.40 9.48 -13.18
CA VAL A 167 -8.35 8.59 -12.66
C VAL A 167 -8.24 8.70 -11.15
N ALA A 168 -8.31 9.91 -10.58
CA ALA A 168 -8.27 10.11 -9.13
C ALA A 168 -9.42 9.38 -8.41
N LEU A 169 -10.64 9.40 -8.96
CA LEU A 169 -11.78 8.66 -8.43
C LEU A 169 -11.58 7.14 -8.57
N PHE A 170 -11.09 6.65 -9.71
CA PHE A 170 -10.78 5.23 -9.90
C PHE A 170 -9.67 4.75 -8.96
N THR A 171 -8.69 5.59 -8.64
CA THR A 171 -7.64 5.26 -7.68
C THR A 171 -8.19 4.94 -6.30
N ILE A 172 -9.31 5.52 -5.88
CA ILE A 172 -9.99 5.13 -4.63
C ILE A 172 -10.34 3.64 -4.69
N LEU A 173 -11.00 3.21 -5.77
CA LEU A 173 -11.40 1.81 -5.97
C LEU A 173 -10.20 0.87 -6.10
N LEU A 174 -9.15 1.29 -6.83
CA LEU A 174 -7.92 0.50 -6.98
C LEU A 174 -7.25 0.24 -5.63
N ILE A 175 -7.07 1.29 -4.80
CA ILE A 175 -6.47 1.16 -3.48
C ILE A 175 -7.33 0.25 -2.58
N GLN A 176 -8.66 0.39 -2.63
CA GLN A 176 -9.54 -0.45 -1.82
C GLN A 176 -9.51 -1.91 -2.23
N THR A 177 -9.51 -2.17 -3.54
CA THR A 177 -9.44 -3.53 -4.09
C THR A 177 -8.13 -4.18 -3.67
N ARG A 178 -7.01 -3.46 -3.84
CA ARG A 178 -5.68 -3.93 -3.44
C ARG A 178 -5.60 -4.21 -1.95
N THR A 179 -6.06 -3.28 -1.11
CA THR A 179 -6.06 -3.46 0.35
C THR A 179 -6.91 -4.66 0.77
N ALA A 180 -8.07 -4.87 0.15
CA ALA A 180 -8.93 -6.02 0.42
C ALA A 180 -8.28 -7.35 0.00
N LEU A 181 -7.64 -7.39 -1.17
CA LEU A 181 -6.93 -8.57 -1.66
C LEU A 181 -5.75 -8.93 -0.76
N THR A 182 -4.89 -7.96 -0.41
CA THR A 182 -3.75 -8.18 0.50
C THR A 182 -4.22 -8.65 1.88
N LYS A 183 -5.33 -8.09 2.41
CA LYS A 183 -5.91 -8.59 3.66
C LYS A 183 -6.34 -10.05 3.55
N ARG A 184 -7.04 -10.43 2.47
CA ARG A 184 -7.50 -11.83 2.26
C ARG A 184 -6.32 -12.79 2.13
N GLU A 185 -5.27 -12.40 1.41
CA GLU A 185 -4.02 -13.15 1.27
C GLU A 185 -3.36 -13.39 2.63
N ILE A 186 -3.21 -12.34 3.45
CA ILE A 186 -2.61 -12.43 4.80
C ILE A 186 -3.41 -13.39 5.68
N ILE A 187 -4.75 -13.27 5.69
CA ILE A 187 -5.61 -14.16 6.48
C ILE A 187 -5.47 -15.61 6.03
N ALA A 188 -5.49 -15.87 4.71
CA ALA A 188 -5.31 -17.21 4.17
C ALA A 188 -3.95 -17.81 4.53
N ARG A 189 -2.88 -17.01 4.44
CA ARG A 189 -1.52 -17.43 4.79
C ARG A 189 -1.39 -17.81 6.26
N LEU A 190 -1.96 -16.99 7.16
CA LEU A 190 -1.91 -17.25 8.60
C LEU A 190 -2.74 -18.47 8.99
N ALA A 191 -3.94 -18.62 8.43
CA ALA A 191 -4.79 -19.80 8.65
C ALA A 191 -4.12 -21.10 8.16
N LEU A 192 -3.41 -21.03 7.02
CA LEU A 192 -2.65 -22.16 6.50
C LEU A 192 -1.50 -22.56 7.43
N ALA A 193 -0.75 -21.57 7.95
CA ALA A 193 0.33 -21.82 8.89
C ALA A 193 -0.18 -22.47 10.19
N GLU A 194 -1.31 -22.00 10.71
CA GLU A 194 -1.95 -22.60 11.88
C GLU A 194 -2.41 -24.04 11.61
N SER A 195 -3.05 -24.28 10.46
CA SER A 195 -3.46 -25.63 10.05
C SER A 195 -2.28 -26.59 9.95
N ASN A 196 -1.14 -26.14 9.42
CA ASN A 196 0.07 -26.96 9.32
C ASN A 196 0.63 -27.33 10.69
N ASN A 197 0.72 -26.37 11.62
CA ASN A 197 1.15 -26.64 13.00
C ASN A 197 0.22 -27.66 13.69
N LEU A 198 -1.10 -27.56 13.46
CA LEU A 198 -2.09 -28.45 14.05
C LEU A 198 -1.98 -29.87 13.47
N LEU A 199 -1.66 -29.99 12.17
CA LEU A 199 -1.38 -31.27 11.52
C LEU A 199 -0.11 -31.93 12.07
N GLU A 200 0.95 -31.15 12.30
CA GLU A 200 2.20 -31.63 12.91
C GLU A 200 1.95 -32.22 14.31
N ILE A 201 1.26 -31.48 15.18
CA ILE A 201 0.89 -31.96 16.52
C ILE A 201 0.02 -33.22 16.46
N LYS A 202 -0.94 -33.28 15.53
CA LYS A 202 -1.79 -34.48 15.36
C LYS A 202 -0.98 -35.68 14.90
N ASN A 203 -0.01 -35.48 14.00
CA ASN A 203 0.86 -36.56 13.53
C ASN A 203 1.75 -37.10 14.66
N GLU A 204 2.32 -36.23 15.49
CA GLU A 204 3.09 -36.65 16.68
C GLU A 204 2.23 -37.51 17.63
N ILE A 205 1.00 -37.08 17.93
CA ILE A 205 0.07 -37.84 18.79
C ILE A 205 -0.29 -39.20 18.16
N ILE A 206 -0.52 -39.24 16.84
CA ILE A 206 -0.82 -40.48 16.11
C ILE A 206 0.37 -41.42 16.15
N GLU A 207 1.59 -40.92 15.99
CA GLU A 207 2.81 -41.73 16.04
C GLU A 207 3.04 -42.32 17.43
N GLU A 208 2.89 -41.50 18.48
CA GLU A 208 2.94 -41.95 19.88
C GLU A 208 1.88 -43.03 20.15
N LYS A 209 0.63 -42.81 19.74
CA LYS A 209 -0.45 -43.79 19.93
C LYS A 209 -0.24 -45.07 19.11
N SER A 210 0.30 -44.97 17.90
CA SER A 210 0.63 -46.11 17.06
C SER A 210 1.71 -46.97 17.71
N LYS A 211 2.71 -46.35 18.35
CA LYS A 211 3.73 -47.02 19.15
C LYS A 211 3.12 -47.72 20.37
N ASP A 212 2.32 -47.03 21.18
CA ASP A 212 1.62 -47.62 22.33
C ASP A 212 0.80 -48.86 21.96
N ILE A 213 0.09 -48.79 20.83
CA ILE A 213 -0.74 -49.90 20.32
C ILE A 213 0.15 -51.08 19.91
N ARG A 214 1.24 -50.84 19.17
CA ARG A 214 2.18 -51.90 18.78
C ARG A 214 2.81 -52.58 19.98
N ASP A 215 3.21 -51.83 20.99
CA ASP A 215 3.78 -52.37 22.23
C ASP A 215 2.75 -53.23 22.98
N SER A 216 1.50 -52.78 23.04
CA SER A 216 0.39 -53.54 23.64
C SER A 216 0.10 -54.85 22.90
N ILE A 217 0.10 -54.83 21.56
CA ILE A 217 -0.08 -56.03 20.72
C ILE A 217 1.08 -57.01 20.94
N ASN A 218 2.32 -56.54 20.91
CA ASN A 218 3.50 -57.37 21.14
C ASN A 218 3.48 -58.01 22.54
N TYR A 219 3.05 -57.26 23.56
CA TYR A 219 2.87 -57.78 24.90
C TYR A 219 1.81 -58.89 24.96
N ALA A 220 0.65 -58.68 24.35
CA ALA A 220 -0.41 -59.68 24.28
C ALA A 220 0.02 -60.96 23.54
N GLN A 221 0.77 -60.82 22.43
CA GLN A 221 1.34 -61.97 21.70
C GLN A 221 2.31 -62.79 22.55
N ARG A 222 3.18 -62.12 23.34
CA ARG A 222 4.10 -62.82 24.26
C ARG A 222 3.34 -63.63 25.31
N ILE A 223 2.26 -63.08 25.87
CA ILE A 223 1.38 -63.81 26.79
C ILE A 223 0.76 -65.01 26.09
N GLN A 224 0.22 -64.82 24.90
CA GLN A 224 -0.45 -65.88 24.15
C GLN A 224 0.50 -67.05 23.84
N GLN A 225 1.73 -66.76 23.40
CA GLN A 225 2.76 -67.76 23.12
C GLN A 225 3.23 -68.53 24.37
N ALA A 226 3.19 -67.90 25.55
CA ALA A 226 3.55 -68.56 26.81
C ALA A 226 2.48 -69.54 27.33
N ILE A 227 1.23 -69.39 26.90
CA ILE A 227 0.09 -70.19 27.37
C ILE A 227 -0.24 -71.34 26.40
N LEU A 228 0.02 -71.17 25.11
CA LEU A 228 -0.21 -72.21 24.11
C LEU A 228 0.96 -73.22 24.13
N PRO A 229 0.70 -74.54 24.16
CA PRO A 229 1.74 -75.55 24.01
C PRO A 229 2.37 -75.47 22.61
N PRO A 230 3.64 -75.91 22.45
CA PRO A 230 4.37 -75.83 21.18
C PRO A 230 3.74 -76.65 20.05
#